data_AF-A0A257VU59-F1
#
_entry.id   AF-A0A257VU59-F1
#
_cell.length_a   1.000
_cell.length_b   1.000
_cell.length_c   1.000
_cell.angle_alpha   90.00
_cell.angle_beta   90.00
_cell.angle_gamma   90.00
#
_symmetry.space_group_name_H-M   'P 1'
#
loop_
_entity.id
_entity.type
_entity.pdbx_description
1 polymer ?
#
loop_
_entity_poly.entity_id
_entity_poly.type
_entity_poly.pdbx_seq_one_letter_code
_entity_poly.pdbx_strand_id
1 'polypeptide(L)'
;MSIIMQIAQSSTAHKQVPLPLSSRWNIVLVGASILAVALYFALHNWTTYAPIASVDAANIPLLIVMILGGLPLLIQIGRKLITGSVGADFLGAIELIAAAALEQYLAAILIIIMLSGGQALEAYAMRKASSALRALTDRMPVKAHRKNGGTIDEIALSEIAVGDEIVIFPNETAPVDGVVT
;
A
#
# COMPACT_ATOMS: atom_id res chain seq x y z
N MET A 1 37.66 -14.35 -21.05
CA MET A 1 36.40 -15.03 -21.43
C MET A 1 35.28 -14.15 -20.93
N SER A 2 34.56 -13.54 -21.87
CA SER A 2 33.69 -12.38 -21.68
C SER A 2 32.35 -12.75 -21.04
N ILE A 3 31.89 -11.96 -20.08
CA ILE A 3 30.47 -11.92 -19.71
C ILE A 3 30.07 -10.44 -19.71
N ILE A 4 29.37 -10.08 -20.77
CA ILE A 4 28.80 -8.76 -21.04
C ILE A 4 27.47 -8.73 -20.29
N MET A 5 27.26 -7.77 -19.39
CA MET A 5 25.93 -7.54 -18.83
C MET A 5 25.59 -6.05 -18.85
N GLN A 6 24.60 -5.76 -19.67
CA GLN A 6 24.17 -4.46 -20.15
C GLN A 6 23.20 -3.85 -19.12
N ILE A 7 23.59 -2.73 -18.49
CA ILE A 7 22.75 -2.02 -17.52
C ILE A 7 21.80 -1.08 -18.28
N ALA A 8 20.50 -1.31 -18.09
CA ALA A 8 19.41 -0.49 -18.63
C ALA A 8 19.30 0.83 -17.87
N GLN A 9 19.20 1.92 -18.63
CA GLN A 9 18.92 3.28 -18.16
C GLN A 9 17.47 3.43 -17.67
N SER A 10 17.24 4.17 -16.60
CA SER A 10 16.66 5.53 -16.66
C SER A 10 16.18 6.00 -15.28
N SER A 11 16.82 7.06 -14.80
CA SER A 11 16.39 7.88 -13.66
C SER A 11 15.34 8.87 -14.15
N THR A 12 14.18 8.93 -13.49
CA THR A 12 13.27 10.09 -13.60
C THR A 12 12.78 10.52 -12.22
N ALA A 13 12.95 11.81 -11.97
CA ALA A 13 12.57 12.52 -10.76
C ALA A 13 11.15 12.16 -10.28
N HIS A 14 11.00 11.74 -9.02
CA HIS A 14 9.72 11.32 -8.48
C HIS A 14 9.24 12.24 -7.35
N LYS A 15 8.51 13.27 -7.79
CA LYS A 15 7.63 14.13 -6.99
C LYS A 15 6.81 13.27 -6.03
N GLN A 16 6.71 13.69 -4.76
CA GLN A 16 5.94 12.99 -3.73
C GLN A 16 4.54 12.65 -4.26
N VAL A 17 4.24 11.36 -4.41
CA VAL A 17 2.95 10.88 -4.87
C VAL A 17 1.95 11.13 -3.74
N PRO A 18 0.99 12.06 -3.88
CA PRO A 18 -0.06 12.23 -2.88
C PRO A 18 -0.88 10.94 -2.79
N LEU A 19 -1.47 10.70 -1.61
CA LEU A 19 -2.22 9.48 -1.29
C LEU A 19 -3.10 9.05 -2.47
N PRO A 20 -2.98 7.81 -2.99
CA PRO A 20 -4.01 7.28 -3.87
C PRO A 20 -5.32 7.26 -3.07
N LEU A 21 -6.36 7.90 -3.60
CA LEU A 21 -7.67 8.07 -2.93
C LEU A 21 -8.26 6.76 -2.39
N SER A 22 -7.86 5.61 -2.95
CA SER A 22 -8.30 4.28 -2.54
C SER A 22 -7.97 3.92 -1.08
N SER A 23 -6.82 4.37 -0.54
CA SER A 23 -6.41 4.00 0.82
C SER A 23 -7.22 4.74 1.90
N ARG A 24 -7.59 6.01 1.66
CA ARG A 24 -8.42 6.77 2.61
C ARG A 24 -9.84 6.23 2.68
N TRP A 25 -10.36 5.76 1.55
CA TRP A 25 -11.70 5.16 1.47
C TRP A 25 -11.82 3.90 2.33
N ASN A 26 -10.81 3.01 2.30
CA ASN A 26 -10.83 1.78 3.09
C ASN A 26 -10.88 2.02 4.60
N ILE A 27 -10.15 3.03 5.10
CA ILE A 27 -10.18 3.40 6.52
C ILE A 27 -11.56 3.94 6.93
N VAL A 28 -12.18 4.76 6.06
CA VAL A 28 -13.54 5.25 6.27
C VAL A 28 -14.55 4.11 6.27
N LEU A 29 -14.40 3.13 5.38
CA LEU A 29 -15.25 1.93 5.35
C LEU A 29 -15.13 1.11 6.63
N VAL A 30 -13.91 0.88 7.14
CA VAL A 30 -13.71 0.17 8.42
C VAL A 30 -14.42 0.93 9.56
N GLY A 31 -14.25 2.24 9.63
CA GLY A 31 -14.92 3.07 10.64
C GLY A 31 -16.45 3.02 10.54
N ALA A 32 -16.99 3.11 9.32
CA ALA A 32 -18.42 3.02 9.07
C ALA A 32 -18.98 1.64 9.45
N SER A 33 -18.26 0.56 9.16
CA SER A 33 -18.65 -0.81 9.55
C SER A 33 -18.67 -1.00 11.06
N ILE A 34 -17.66 -0.52 11.79
CA ILE A 34 -17.62 -0.60 13.25
C ILE A 34 -18.80 0.17 13.86
N LEU A 35 -19.09 1.37 13.32
CA LEU A 35 -20.21 2.19 13.77
C LEU A 35 -21.56 1.52 13.49
N ALA A 36 -21.74 0.88 12.34
CA ALA A 36 -22.96 0.15 12.03
C ALA A 36 -23.17 -1.08 12.92
N VAL A 37 -22.11 -1.82 13.26
CA VAL A 37 -22.17 -2.91 14.24
C VAL A 37 -22.59 -2.38 15.62
N ALA A 38 -21.98 -1.28 16.07
CA ALA A 38 -22.34 -0.66 17.35
C ALA A 38 -23.82 -0.19 17.36
N LEU A 39 -24.29 0.39 16.25
CA LEU A 39 -25.69 0.83 16.12
C LEU A 39 -26.67 -0.33 16.06
N TYR A 40 -26.33 -1.44 15.39
CA TYR A 40 -27.12 -2.68 15.40
C TYR A 40 -27.35 -3.17 16.83
N PHE A 41 -26.28 -3.31 17.63
CA PHE A 41 -26.39 -3.77 19.01
C PHE A 41 -27.15 -2.78 19.90
N ALA A 42 -26.94 -1.47 19.72
CA ALA A 42 -27.66 -0.45 20.46
C ALA A 42 -29.17 -0.48 20.19
N LEU A 43 -29.58 -0.59 18.91
CA LEU A 43 -30.98 -0.68 18.52
C LEU A 43 -31.60 -2.00 18.97
N HIS A 44 -30.89 -3.13 18.80
CA HIS A 44 -31.36 -4.45 19.20
C HIS A 44 -31.65 -4.52 20.72
N ASN A 45 -30.74 -3.99 21.55
CA ASN A 45 -30.90 -3.93 23.00
C ASN A 45 -32.03 -2.98 23.45
N TRP A 46 -32.36 -1.96 22.64
CA TRP A 46 -33.45 -1.03 22.90
C TRP A 46 -34.82 -1.61 22.50
N THR A 47 -34.88 -2.33 21.39
CA THR A 47 -36.12 -2.93 20.86
C THR A 47 -36.67 -4.10 21.69
N THR A 48 -35.87 -4.69 22.59
CA THR A 48 -36.35 -5.71 23.55
C THR A 48 -37.43 -5.17 24.52
N TYR A 49 -37.62 -3.84 24.60
CA TYR A 49 -38.63 -3.21 25.48
C TYR A 49 -39.83 -2.55 24.77
N ALA A 50 -39.89 -2.50 23.43
CA ALA A 50 -41.01 -1.87 22.71
C ALA A 50 -41.32 -2.61 21.39
N PRO A 51 -42.35 -3.48 21.35
CA PRO A 51 -42.62 -4.33 20.20
C PRO A 51 -43.54 -3.63 19.20
N ILE A 52 -43.01 -2.76 18.34
CA ILE A 52 -43.80 -2.22 17.21
C ILE A 52 -42.92 -1.99 15.97
N ALA A 53 -42.37 -3.04 15.37
CA ALA A 53 -42.07 -3.09 13.92
C ALA A 53 -41.73 -4.53 13.50
N SER A 54 -42.49 -5.09 12.57
CA SER A 54 -42.34 -6.43 12.01
C SER A 54 -41.26 -6.53 10.91
N VAL A 55 -40.21 -5.71 11.02
CA VAL A 55 -38.93 -5.86 10.32
C VAL A 55 -37.89 -5.60 11.40
N ASP A 56 -36.85 -6.44 11.49
CA ASP A 56 -35.68 -6.19 12.36
C ASP A 56 -35.02 -4.88 11.93
N ALA A 57 -35.56 -3.74 12.38
CA ALA A 57 -35.06 -2.41 12.08
C ALA A 57 -33.60 -2.26 12.54
N ALA A 58 -33.18 -3.12 13.48
CA ALA A 58 -31.80 -3.32 13.87
C ALA A 58 -30.86 -3.61 12.68
N ASN A 59 -31.31 -4.30 11.62
CA ASN A 59 -30.50 -4.66 10.45
C ASN A 59 -30.30 -3.52 9.44
N ILE A 60 -31.09 -2.44 9.51
CA ILE A 60 -31.03 -1.32 8.56
C ILE A 60 -29.61 -0.71 8.46
N PRO A 61 -28.90 -0.41 9.57
CA PRO A 61 -27.52 0.04 9.53
C PRO A 61 -26.56 -0.94 8.84
N LEU A 62 -26.73 -2.24 9.07
CA LEU A 62 -25.90 -3.28 8.45
C LEU A 62 -26.14 -3.33 6.95
N LEU A 63 -27.40 -3.26 6.50
CA LEU A 63 -27.75 -3.21 5.09
C LEU A 63 -27.16 -1.98 4.40
N ILE A 64 -27.23 -0.81 5.04
CA ILE A 64 -26.66 0.43 4.51
C ILE A 64 -25.15 0.26 4.28
N VAL A 65 -24.42 -0.23 5.27
CA VAL A 65 -22.97 -0.43 5.12
C VAL A 65 -22.64 -1.55 4.15
N MET A 66 -23.42 -2.63 4.13
CA MET A 66 -23.21 -3.73 3.18
C MET A 66 -23.36 -3.24 1.73
N ILE A 67 -24.34 -2.39 1.44
CA ILE A 67 -24.53 -1.82 0.11
C ILE A 67 -23.44 -0.79 -0.20
N LEU A 68 -23.23 0.19 0.69
CA LEU A 68 -22.30 1.30 0.45
C LEU A 68 -20.83 0.87 0.50
N GLY A 69 -20.49 -0.13 1.30
CA GLY A 69 -19.13 -0.64 1.49
C GLY A 69 -18.85 -1.92 0.72
N GLY A 70 -19.80 -2.85 0.69
CA GLY A 70 -19.64 -4.13 -0.01
C GLY A 70 -19.65 -3.99 -1.53
N LEU A 71 -20.56 -3.18 -2.10
CA LEU A 71 -20.68 -3.07 -3.56
C LEU A 71 -19.41 -2.50 -4.22
N PRO A 72 -18.77 -1.42 -3.71
CA PRO A 72 -17.50 -0.94 -4.26
C PRO A 72 -16.37 -1.95 -4.10
N LEU A 73 -16.32 -2.71 -3.01
CA LEU A 73 -15.31 -3.75 -2.78
C LEU A 73 -15.45 -4.88 -3.82
N LEU A 74 -16.67 -5.36 -4.06
CA LEU A 74 -16.93 -6.38 -5.08
C LEU A 74 -16.56 -5.88 -6.48
N ILE A 75 -16.88 -4.63 -6.82
CA ILE A 75 -16.48 -4.03 -8.11
C ILE A 75 -14.96 -3.92 -8.22
N GLN A 76 -14.28 -3.52 -7.14
CA GLN A 76 -12.82 -3.42 -7.13
C GLN A 76 -12.16 -4.79 -7.34
N ILE A 77 -12.65 -5.83 -6.67
CA ILE A 77 -12.15 -7.20 -6.81
C ILE A 77 -12.45 -7.73 -8.22
N GLY A 78 -13.66 -7.49 -8.75
CA GLY A 78 -14.02 -7.87 -10.11
C GLY A 78 -13.10 -7.22 -11.16
N ARG A 79 -12.74 -5.94 -10.98
CA ARG A 79 -11.77 -5.26 -11.85
C ARG A 79 -10.37 -5.88 -11.76
N LYS A 80 -9.87 -6.17 -10.55
CA LYS A 80 -8.59 -6.87 -10.35
C LYS A 80 -8.58 -8.25 -11.03
N LEU A 81 -9.71 -8.95 -10.98
CA LEU A 81 -9.85 -10.27 -11.60
C LEU A 81 -9.77 -10.19 -13.13
N ILE A 82 -10.43 -9.22 -13.75
CA ILE A 82 -10.38 -8.99 -15.21
C ILE A 82 -8.95 -8.67 -15.68
N THR A 83 -8.16 -7.99 -14.85
CA THR A 83 -6.75 -7.70 -15.15
C THR A 83 -5.79 -8.87 -14.92
N GLY A 84 -6.30 -10.05 -14.55
CA GLY A 84 -5.52 -11.27 -14.35
C GLY A 84 -4.80 -11.38 -13.00
N SER A 85 -5.04 -10.45 -12.07
CA SER A 85 -4.44 -10.49 -10.73
C SER A 85 -5.40 -11.18 -9.76
N VAL A 86 -5.26 -12.49 -9.61
CA VAL A 86 -6.00 -13.27 -8.60
C VAL A 86 -5.24 -13.22 -7.28
N GLY A 87 -5.86 -12.65 -6.25
CA GLY A 87 -5.33 -12.62 -4.88
C GLY A 87 -6.32 -13.23 -3.89
N ALA A 88 -5.93 -13.27 -2.61
CA ALA A 88 -6.78 -13.76 -1.52
C ALA A 88 -8.12 -13.00 -1.42
N ASP A 89 -8.15 -11.73 -1.84
CA ASP A 89 -9.34 -10.88 -1.94
C ASP A 89 -10.50 -11.56 -2.71
N PHE A 90 -10.21 -12.40 -3.71
CA PHE A 90 -11.24 -13.06 -4.52
C PHE A 90 -12.11 -14.03 -3.70
N LEU A 91 -11.50 -14.77 -2.77
CA LEU A 91 -12.23 -15.67 -1.87
C LEU A 91 -13.19 -14.86 -0.97
N GLY A 92 -12.71 -13.73 -0.44
CA GLY A 92 -13.52 -12.81 0.35
C GLY A 92 -14.71 -12.22 -0.42
N ALA A 93 -14.58 -11.97 -1.73
CA ALA A 93 -15.72 -11.56 -2.55
C ALA A 93 -16.79 -12.65 -2.66
N ILE A 94 -16.37 -13.91 -2.83
CA ILE A 94 -17.30 -15.05 -2.88
C ILE A 94 -18.02 -15.21 -1.53
N GLU A 95 -17.28 -15.15 -0.42
CA GLU A 95 -17.82 -15.20 0.93
C GLU A 95 -18.84 -14.08 1.17
N LEU A 96 -18.54 -12.85 0.73
CA LEU A 96 -19.43 -11.71 0.88
C LEU A 96 -20.74 -11.89 0.09
N ILE A 97 -20.65 -12.39 -1.15
CA ILE A 97 -21.83 -12.69 -1.96
C ILE A 97 -22.67 -13.81 -1.31
N ALA A 98 -22.01 -14.86 -0.80
CA ALA A 98 -22.69 -15.96 -0.13
C ALA A 98 -23.38 -15.50 1.16
N ALA A 99 -22.71 -14.69 1.99
CA ALA A 99 -23.30 -14.12 3.21
C ALA A 99 -24.51 -13.23 2.89
N ALA A 100 -24.44 -12.41 1.84
CA ALA A 100 -25.57 -11.60 1.38
C ALA A 100 -26.73 -12.47 0.87
N ALA A 101 -26.45 -13.54 0.12
CA ALA A 101 -27.47 -14.45 -0.41
C ALA A 101 -28.18 -15.27 0.69
N LEU A 102 -27.48 -15.55 1.79
CA LEU A 102 -28.01 -16.24 2.97
C LEU A 102 -28.62 -15.29 4.01
N GLU A 103 -28.74 -13.99 3.68
CA GLU A 103 -29.23 -12.94 4.58
C GLU A 103 -28.44 -12.82 5.90
N GLN A 104 -27.17 -13.25 5.91
CA GLN A 104 -26.26 -13.18 7.05
C GLN A 104 -25.53 -11.84 7.09
N TYR A 105 -26.26 -10.77 7.38
CA TYR A 105 -25.75 -9.39 7.32
C TYR A 105 -24.55 -9.14 8.25
N LEU A 106 -24.55 -9.74 9.45
CA LEU A 106 -23.44 -9.60 10.40
C LEU A 106 -22.16 -10.24 9.83
N ALA A 107 -22.26 -11.43 9.24
CA ALA A 107 -21.13 -12.09 8.60
C ALA A 107 -20.60 -11.28 7.42
N ALA A 108 -21.49 -10.74 6.59
CA ALA A 108 -21.12 -9.86 5.47
C ALA A 108 -20.32 -8.63 5.93
N ILE A 109 -20.74 -7.99 7.02
CA ILE A 109 -20.03 -6.82 7.57
C ILE A 109 -18.66 -7.20 8.13
N LEU A 110 -18.53 -8.35 8.79
CA LEU A 110 -17.23 -8.85 9.24
C LEU A 110 -16.28 -9.08 8.05
N ILE A 111 -16.77 -9.68 6.97
CA ILE A 111 -15.98 -9.88 5.75
C ILE A 111 -15.55 -8.53 5.14
N ILE A 112 -16.45 -7.55 5.08
CA ILE A 112 -16.13 -6.19 4.62
C ILE A 112 -15.01 -5.58 5.48
N ILE A 113 -15.07 -5.71 6.80
CA ILE A 113 -14.02 -5.22 7.72
C ILE A 113 -12.70 -5.94 7.46
N MET A 114 -12.71 -7.27 7.34
CA MET A 114 -11.49 -8.05 7.12
C MET A 114 -10.82 -7.69 5.79
N LEU A 115 -11.60 -7.59 4.72
CA LEU A 115 -11.11 -7.27 3.38
C LEU A 115 -10.57 -5.83 3.31
N SER A 116 -11.36 -4.85 3.73
CA SER A 116 -10.94 -3.44 3.72
C SER A 116 -9.79 -3.17 4.69
N GLY A 117 -9.78 -3.83 5.85
CA GLY A 117 -8.71 -3.79 6.84
C GLY A 117 -7.42 -4.40 6.31
N GLY A 118 -7.48 -5.56 5.65
CA GLY A 118 -6.34 -6.20 5.01
C GLY A 118 -5.70 -5.29 3.95
N GLN A 119 -6.51 -4.69 3.09
CA GLN A 119 -6.03 -3.73 2.09
C GLN A 119 -5.40 -2.47 2.71
N ALA A 120 -5.95 -1.99 3.83
CA ALA A 120 -5.37 -0.86 4.56
C ALA A 120 -4.00 -1.22 5.16
N LEU A 121 -3.87 -2.42 5.73
CA LEU A 121 -2.62 -2.95 6.27
C LEU A 121 -1.57 -3.17 5.18
N GLU A 122 -1.97 -3.70 4.03
CA GLU A 122 -1.10 -3.88 2.86
C GLU A 122 -0.54 -2.53 2.39
N ALA A 123 -1.41 -1.52 2.21
CA ALA A 123 -0.99 -0.18 1.82
C ALA A 123 -0.03 0.45 2.85
N TYR A 124 -0.26 0.22 4.14
CA TYR A 124 0.63 0.67 5.20
C TYR A 124 2.00 0.00 5.12
N ALA A 125 2.03 -1.32 4.98
CA ALA A 125 3.26 -2.10 4.88
C ALA A 125 4.08 -1.68 3.65
N MET A 126 3.43 -1.52 2.50
CA MET A 126 4.08 -1.09 1.26
C MET A 126 4.70 0.30 1.39
N ARG A 127 3.99 1.24 2.05
CA ARG A 127 4.53 2.58 2.33
C ARG A 127 5.76 2.53 3.22
N LYS A 128 5.72 1.72 4.28
CA LYS A 128 6.84 1.57 5.21
C LYS A 128 8.06 0.97 4.50
N ALA A 129 7.86 -0.05 3.66
CA ALA A 129 8.91 -0.65 2.86
C ALA A 129 9.53 0.34 1.87
N SER A 130 8.71 1.06 1.09
CA SER A 130 9.19 2.07 0.14
C SER A 130 9.96 3.20 0.84
N SER A 131 9.49 3.67 2.00
CA SER A 131 10.19 4.70 2.78
C SER A 131 11.56 4.25 3.25
N ALA A 132 11.71 2.98 3.66
CA ALA A 132 13.00 2.44 4.08
C ALA A 132 13.99 2.37 2.91
N LEU A 133 13.53 1.91 1.74
CA LEU A 133 14.35 1.89 0.53
C LEU A 133 14.75 3.31 0.08
N ARG A 134 13.81 4.26 0.13
CA ARG A 134 14.10 5.68 -0.16
C ARG A 134 15.19 6.24 0.75
N ALA A 135 15.12 5.95 2.06
CA ALA A 135 16.13 6.41 3.00
C ALA A 135 17.54 5.83 2.73
N LEU A 136 17.62 4.65 2.09
CA LEU A 136 18.89 4.10 1.61
C LEU A 136 19.37 4.82 0.34
N THR A 137 18.47 5.04 -0.62
CA THR A 137 18.79 5.77 -1.86
C THR A 137 19.21 7.21 -1.60
N ASP A 138 18.55 7.91 -0.67
CA ASP A 138 18.86 9.31 -0.32
C ASP A 138 20.25 9.47 0.32
N ARG A 139 20.84 8.38 0.81
CA ARG A 139 22.20 8.36 1.37
C ARG A 139 23.27 8.01 0.34
N MET A 140 22.89 7.66 -0.89
CA MET A 140 23.89 7.42 -1.93
C MET A 140 24.53 8.75 -2.33
N PRO A 141 25.86 8.84 -2.40
CA PRO A 141 26.55 10.03 -2.88
C PRO A 141 26.10 10.34 -4.32
N VAL A 142 26.17 11.61 -4.73
CA VAL A 142 25.77 12.04 -6.09
C VAL A 142 27.00 12.45 -6.92
N LYS A 143 28.10 12.74 -6.24
CA LYS A 143 29.34 13.27 -6.80
C LYS A 143 30.53 12.56 -6.17
N ALA A 144 31.67 12.63 -6.85
CA ALA A 144 32.93 12.08 -6.40
C ALA A 144 34.07 13.05 -6.70
N HIS A 145 35.17 12.91 -5.98
CA HIS A 145 36.38 13.71 -6.19
C HIS A 145 37.41 12.89 -6.95
N ARG A 146 37.69 13.23 -8.21
CA ARG A 146 38.72 12.58 -9.02
C ARG A 146 40.04 13.34 -8.92
N LYS A 147 41.14 12.61 -8.74
CA LYS A 147 42.49 13.14 -8.78
C LYS A 147 43.05 13.07 -10.20
N ASN A 148 43.54 14.20 -10.71
CA ASN A 148 44.13 14.27 -12.04
C ASN A 148 45.45 15.07 -11.98
N GLY A 149 46.58 14.39 -12.14
CA GLY A 149 47.90 15.04 -12.27
C GLY A 149 48.32 16.00 -11.13
N GLY A 150 47.67 15.92 -9.97
CA GLY A 150 47.93 16.77 -8.79
C GLY A 150 46.77 17.67 -8.35
N THR A 151 45.71 17.83 -9.16
CA THR A 151 44.48 18.54 -8.78
C THR A 151 43.36 17.58 -8.42
N ILE A 152 42.39 18.06 -7.64
CA ILE A 152 41.18 17.31 -7.25
C ILE A 152 39.98 18.02 -7.88
N ASP A 153 39.29 17.32 -8.77
CA ASP A 153 38.11 17.82 -9.48
C ASP A 153 36.86 17.09 -8.99
N GLU A 154 35.77 17.83 -8.75
CA GLU A 154 34.47 17.27 -8.39
C GLU A 154 33.71 16.86 -9.67
N ILE A 155 33.45 15.56 -9.83
CA ILE A 155 32.77 14.98 -10.99
C ILE A 155 31.46 14.31 -10.59
N ALA A 156 30.50 14.23 -11.52
CA ALA A 156 29.30 13.45 -11.30
C ALA A 156 29.63 11.94 -11.27
N LEU A 157 28.87 11.16 -10.50
CA LEU A 157 29.04 9.70 -10.46
C LEU A 157 29.02 9.04 -11.86
N SER A 158 28.23 9.59 -12.78
CA SER A 158 28.11 9.10 -14.16
C SER A 158 29.36 9.31 -15.02
N GLU A 159 30.28 10.18 -14.59
CA GLU A 159 31.51 10.52 -15.31
C GLU A 159 32.71 9.73 -14.80
N ILE A 160 32.56 8.94 -13.73
CA ILE A 160 33.61 8.08 -13.20
C ILE A 160 33.88 6.96 -14.20
N ALA A 161 35.12 6.84 -14.63
CA ALA A 161 35.60 5.75 -15.47
C ALA A 161 36.44 4.75 -14.66
N VAL A 162 36.48 3.51 -15.12
CA VAL A 162 37.36 2.49 -14.53
C VAL A 162 38.81 2.91 -14.75
N GLY A 163 39.59 2.96 -13.67
CA GLY A 163 40.98 3.42 -13.67
C GLY A 163 41.16 4.86 -13.17
N ASP A 164 40.06 5.59 -12.91
CA ASP A 164 40.13 6.89 -12.25
C ASP A 164 40.61 6.73 -10.79
N GLU A 165 41.49 7.63 -10.35
CA GLU A 165 41.93 7.71 -8.95
C GLU A 165 40.95 8.63 -8.20
N ILE A 166 40.14 8.05 -7.31
CA ILE A 166 39.11 8.78 -6.55
C ILE A 166 39.62 9.06 -5.14
N VAL A 167 39.51 10.32 -4.71
CA VAL A 167 39.85 10.76 -3.36
C VAL A 167 38.59 10.78 -2.50
N ILE A 168 38.66 10.18 -1.32
CA ILE A 168 37.57 10.14 -0.36
C ILE A 168 38.03 10.91 0.88
N PHE A 169 37.33 12.00 1.22
CA PHE A 169 37.66 12.77 2.42
C PHE A 169 37.14 12.10 3.70
N PRO A 170 37.72 12.41 4.88
CA PRO A 170 37.15 11.95 6.15
C PRO A 170 35.68 12.34 6.30
N ASN A 171 34.85 11.38 6.71
CA ASN A 171 33.38 11.49 6.81
C ASN A 171 32.62 11.53 5.46
N GLU A 172 33.29 11.28 4.33
CA GLU A 172 32.64 11.10 3.03
C GLU A 172 32.28 9.61 2.82
N THR A 173 31.19 9.36 2.09
CA THR A 173 30.78 7.98 1.74
C THR A 173 31.52 7.57 0.46
N ALA A 174 32.02 6.34 0.40
CA ALA A 174 32.68 5.82 -0.79
C ALA A 174 31.71 5.82 -1.99
N PRO A 175 32.02 6.52 -3.10
CA PRO A 175 31.09 6.68 -4.21
C PRO A 175 30.97 5.43 -5.10
N VAL A 176 32.03 4.64 -5.19
CA VAL A 176 32.12 3.41 -5.99
C VAL A 176 33.05 2.40 -5.31
N ASP A 177 32.92 1.12 -5.66
CA ASP A 177 33.86 0.09 -5.25
C ASP A 177 35.22 0.27 -5.96
N GLY A 178 36.32 0.03 -5.26
CA GLY A 178 37.68 0.19 -5.79
C GLY A 178 38.73 -0.50 -4.93
N VAL A 179 39.99 -0.43 -5.35
CA VAL A 179 41.15 -0.97 -4.61
C VAL A 179 41.91 0.20 -3.97
N VAL A 180 42.24 0.09 -2.69
CA VAL A 180 43.05 1.10 -1.98
C VAL A 180 44.52 0.93 -2.37
N THR A 181 45.11 2.00 -2.89
CA THR A 181 46.52 2.08 -3.32
C THR A 181 47.28 3.13 -2.54
#